data_AF-S7KDT4-F1
#
_entry.id   AF-S7KDT4-F1
#
_cell.length_a   1.000
_cell.length_b   1.000
_cell.length_c   1.000
_cell.angle_alpha   90.00
_cell.angle_beta   90.00
_cell.angle_gamma   90.00
#
_symmetry.space_group_name_H-M   'P 1'
#
loop_
_entity.id
_entity.type
_entity.pdbx_description
1 polymer ?
#
loop_
_entity_poly.entity_id
_entity_poly.type
_entity_poly.pdbx_seq_one_letter_code
_entity_poly.pdbx_strand_id
1 'polypeptide(L)'
;MCNDDLDAITKELSSLQEVLHNSDSLDVILDTYERMFVLIYKGMGLTKRVDQQCHLLSLTSDGTIVKDSLGDPVTQPFVMNSKL
;
A
#
# COMPACT_ATOMS: atom_id res chain seq x y z
N MET A 1 -2.91 10.07 -1.80
CA MET A 1 -1.44 10.06 -1.78
C MET A 1 -1.00 9.09 -2.88
N CYS A 2 -0.15 9.57 -3.78
CA CYS A 2 -0.05 9.09 -5.16
C CYS A 2 0.54 7.69 -5.31
N ASN A 3 0.02 6.94 -6.28
CA ASN A 3 0.61 5.70 -6.81
C ASN A 3 2.09 5.85 -7.21
N ASP A 4 2.52 7.09 -7.47
CA ASP A 4 3.90 7.47 -7.80
C ASP A 4 4.95 6.96 -6.78
N ASP A 5 4.58 6.85 -5.49
CA ASP A 5 5.50 6.36 -4.44
C ASP A 5 5.72 4.84 -4.53
N LEU A 6 4.69 4.07 -4.89
CA LEU A 6 4.79 2.62 -5.04
C LEU A 6 5.49 2.24 -6.35
N ASP A 7 5.22 3.00 -7.41
CA ASP A 7 5.90 2.85 -8.70
C ASP A 7 7.40 3.15 -8.58
N ALA A 8 7.77 4.18 -7.82
CA ALA A 8 9.18 4.49 -7.53
C ALA A 8 9.87 3.35 -6.78
N ILE A 9 9.23 2.81 -5.72
CA ILE A 9 9.74 1.67 -4.95
C ILE A 9 9.91 0.44 -5.85
N THR A 10 8.93 0.15 -6.72
CA THR A 10 8.97 -1.01 -7.61
C THR A 10 10.09 -0.90 -8.63
N LYS A 11 10.30 0.29 -9.22
CA LYS A 11 11.42 0.55 -10.13
C LYS A 11 12.77 0.36 -9.44
N GLU A 12 12.93 0.90 -8.23
CA GLU A 12 14.18 0.77 -7.47
C GLU A 12 14.47 -0.70 -7.10
N LEU A 13 13.45 -1.47 -6.72
CA LEU A 13 13.59 -2.91 -6.50
C LEU A 13 14.05 -3.67 -7.75
N SER A 14 13.52 -3.34 -8.93
CA SER A 14 13.99 -3.94 -10.19
C SER A 14 15.45 -3.61 -10.48
N SER A 15 15.89 -2.37 -10.25
CA SER A 15 17.31 -2.00 -10.41
C SER A 15 18.22 -2.77 -9.44
N LEU A 16 17.82 -2.95 -8.18
CA LEU A 16 18.59 -3.73 -7.21
C LEU A 16 18.68 -5.22 -7.57
N GLN A 17 17.63 -5.78 -8.21
CA GLN A 17 17.69 -7.15 -8.74
C GLN A 17 18.72 -7.29 -9.86
N GLU A 18 18.85 -6.29 -10.75
CA GLU A 18 19.90 -6.28 -11.76
C GLU A 18 21.30 -6.19 -11.13
N VAL A 19 21.47 -5.40 -10.06
CA VAL A 19 22.74 -5.34 -9.31
C VAL A 19 23.09 -6.70 -8.72
N LEU A 20 22.13 -7.40 -8.09
CA LEU A 20 22.35 -8.75 -7.57
C LEU A 20 22.74 -9.75 -8.66
N HIS A 21 22.11 -9.67 -9.84
CA HIS A 21 22.37 -10.59 -10.94
C HIS A 21 23.81 -10.46 -11.48
N ASN A 22 24.38 -9.25 -11.40
CA ASN A 22 25.68 -8.93 -11.97
C ASN A 22 26.81 -8.83 -10.92
N SER A 23 26.51 -9.08 -9.63
CA SER A 23 27.48 -8.92 -8.56
C SER A 23 28.06 -10.24 -8.10
N ASP A 24 29.40 -10.31 -8.08
CA ASP A 24 30.16 -11.43 -7.53
C ASP A 24 30.74 -11.13 -6.14
N SER A 25 30.49 -9.92 -5.60
CA SER A 25 30.99 -9.50 -4.30
C SER A 25 29.96 -9.78 -3.21
N LEU A 26 30.34 -10.57 -2.20
CA LEU A 26 29.48 -10.89 -1.06
C LEU A 26 29.01 -9.63 -0.32
N ASP A 27 29.89 -8.65 -0.13
CA ASP A 27 29.55 -7.41 0.56
C ASP A 27 28.48 -6.61 -0.21
N VAL A 28 28.62 -6.54 -1.53
CA VAL A 28 27.64 -5.87 -2.41
C VAL A 28 26.31 -6.63 -2.42
N ILE A 29 26.36 -7.97 -2.43
CA ILE A 29 25.16 -8.81 -2.35
C ILE A 29 24.40 -8.55 -1.05
N LEU A 30 25.10 -8.52 0.09
CA LEU A 30 24.49 -8.30 1.40
C LEU A 30 23.88 -6.89 1.52
N ASP A 31 24.62 -5.85 1.12
CA ASP A 31 24.11 -4.47 1.11
C ASP A 31 22.87 -4.33 0.21
N THR A 32 22.89 -4.99 -0.96
CA THR A 32 21.77 -4.97 -1.89
C THR A 32 20.53 -5.62 -1.28
N TYR A 33 20.68 -6.77 -0.62
CA TYR A 33 19.56 -7.41 0.08
C TYR A 33 19.00 -6.55 1.21
N GLU A 34 19.86 -5.93 2.02
CA GLU A 34 19.41 -5.05 3.11
C GLU A 34 18.55 -3.90 2.58
N ARG A 35 19.00 -3.25 1.50
CA ARG A 35 18.25 -2.19 0.81
C ARG A 35 16.91 -2.69 0.25
N MET A 36 16.89 -3.86 -0.38
CA MET A 36 15.65 -4.46 -0.88
C MET A 36 14.65 -4.72 0.26
N PHE A 37 15.10 -5.23 1.41
CA PHE A 37 14.22 -5.46 2.56
C PHE A 37 13.61 -4.17 3.10
N VAL A 38 14.39 -3.09 3.19
CA VAL A 38 13.89 -1.77 3.60
C VAL A 38 12.81 -1.26 2.65
N LEU A 39 13.03 -1.37 1.33
CA LEU A 39 12.08 -0.95 0.31
C LEU A 39 10.78 -1.77 0.34
N ILE A 40 10.89 -3.10 0.51
CA ILE A 40 9.73 -3.98 0.66
C ILE A 40 8.92 -3.59 1.89
N TYR A 41 9.58 -3.37 3.03
CA TYR A 41 8.90 -2.96 4.27
C TYR A 41 8.19 -1.62 4.10
N LYS A 42 8.83 -0.64 3.45
CA LYS A 42 8.23 0.66 3.12
C LYS A 42 7.01 0.50 2.20
N GLY A 43 7.13 -0.31 1.14
CA GLY A 43 6.04 -0.60 0.21
C GLY A 43 4.84 -1.26 0.90
N MET A 44 5.09 -2.24 1.77
CA MET A 44 4.04 -2.86 2.60
C MET A 44 3.34 -1.86 3.51
N GLY A 45 4.06 -0.87 4.04
CA GLY A 45 3.47 0.22 4.82
C GLY A 45 2.53 1.09 3.98
N LEU A 46 2.88 1.35 2.71
CA LEU A 46 2.04 2.13 1.80
C LEU A 46 0.79 1.34 1.38
N THR A 47 0.92 0.06 1.02
CA THR A 47 -0.24 -0.78 0.65
C THR A 47 -1.19 -0.99 1.81
N LYS A 48 -0.68 -1.22 3.03
CA LYS A 48 -1.53 -1.29 4.25
C LYS A 48 -2.30 0.00 4.53
N ARG A 49 -1.73 1.17 4.21
CA ARG A 49 -2.45 2.46 4.34
C ARG A 49 -3.56 2.59 3.29
N VAL A 50 -3.37 2.05 2.09
CA VAL A 50 -4.42 2.01 1.07
C VAL A 50 -5.56 1.09 1.51
N ASP A 51 -5.25 -0.09 2.08
CA ASP A 51 -6.27 -1.01 2.61
C ASP A 51 -7.04 -0.41 3.82
N GLN A 52 -6.37 0.41 4.64
CA GLN A 52 -7.02 1.16 5.73
C GLN A 52 -7.93 2.30 5.23
N GLN A 53 -7.82 2.70 3.96
CA GLN A 53 -8.68 3.70 3.34
C GLN A 53 -9.87 3.09 2.59
N CYS A 54 -10.17 1.79 2.75
CA CYS A 54 -11.44 1.24 2.33
C CYS A 54 -12.58 1.91 3.11
N HIS A 55 -13.36 2.73 2.44
CA HIS A 55 -14.51 3.40 3.02
C HIS A 55 -15.78 2.70 2.53
N LEU A 56 -16.65 2.29 3.44
CA LEU A 56 -17.97 1.77 3.09
C LEU A 56 -18.94 2.92 2.88
N LEU A 57 -19.82 2.79 1.88
CA LEU A 57 -20.99 3.64 1.76
C LEU A 57 -21.93 3.38 2.94
N SER A 58 -22.42 4.45 3.57
CA SER A 58 -23.47 4.34 4.57
C SER A 58 -24.81 4.16 3.86
N LEU A 59 -25.59 3.17 4.28
CA LEU A 59 -26.88 2.83 3.69
C LEU A 59 -28.00 3.03 4.70
N THR A 60 -29.17 3.46 4.23
CA THR A 60 -30.43 3.40 4.98
C THR A 60 -30.97 1.97 5.03
N SER A 61 -31.96 1.71 5.88
CA SER A 61 -32.51 0.35 6.09
C SER A 61 -33.17 -0.27 4.85
N ASP A 62 -33.53 0.55 3.86
CA ASP A 62 -34.07 0.15 2.55
C ASP A 62 -32.97 0.01 1.47
N GLY A 63 -31.70 0.24 1.82
CA GLY A 63 -30.55 0.08 0.91
C GLY A 63 -30.17 1.33 0.11
N THR A 64 -30.81 2.48 0.36
CA THR A 64 -30.46 3.75 -0.31
C THR A 64 -29.18 4.36 0.29
N ILE A 65 -28.37 5.04 -0.53
CA ILE A 65 -27.13 5.70 -0.08
C ILE A 65 -27.46 6.93 0.76
N VAL A 66 -26.91 7.00 1.97
CA VAL A 66 -26.99 8.17 2.86
C VAL A 66 -26.14 9.30 2.27
N LYS A 67 -26.72 10.50 2.19
CA LYS A 67 -26.04 11.71 1.71
C LYS A 67 -26.02 12.78 2.79
N ASP A 68 -25.00 13.63 2.79
CA ASP A 68 -24.89 14.77 3.71
C ASP A 68 -25.72 15.97 3.24
N SER A 69 -25.61 17.10 3.94
CA SER A 69 -26.33 18.34 3.61
C SER A 69 -25.93 18.98 2.28
N LEU A 70 -24.80 18.57 1.70
CA LEU A 70 -24.32 19.01 0.38
C LEU A 70 -24.71 18.02 -0.73
N GLY A 71 -25.27 16.86 -0.37
CA GLY A 71 -25.68 15.82 -1.29
C GLY A 71 -24.60 14.78 -1.58
N ASP A 72 -23.48 14.83 -0.87
CA ASP A 72 -22.35 13.92 -1.05
C ASP A 72 -22.57 12.62 -0.27
N PRO A 73 -22.19 11.45 -0.81
CA PRO A 73 -22.32 10.17 -0.12
C PRO A 73 -21.56 10.14 1.21
N VAL A 74 -22.25 9.81 2.29
CA VAL A 74 -21.63 9.61 3.60
C VAL A 74 -20.90 8.29 3.61
N THR A 75 -19.61 8.34 3.92
CA THR A 75 -18.76 7.15 4.01
C THR A 75 -18.29 6.90 5.44
N GLN A 76 -18.08 5.63 5.77
CA GLN A 76 -17.53 5.20 7.05
C GLN A 76 -16.29 4.32 6.84
N PRO A 77 -15.28 4.39 7.72
CA PRO A 77 -14.11 3.53 7.61
C PRO A 77 -14.50 2.05 7.68
N PHE A 78 -13.97 1.23 6.78
CA PHE A 78 -14.06 -0.22 6.88
C PHE A 78 -13.14 -0.70 8.01
N VAL A 79 -13.72 -1.00 9.16
CA VAL A 79 -12.98 -1.62 10.27
C VAL A 79 -13.21 -3.12 10.20
N MET A 80 -12.18 -3.87 9.80
CA MET A 80 -12.22 -5.33 9.84
C MET A 80 -12.17 -5.78 11.31
N ASN A 81 -13.33 -6.05 11.90
CA ASN A 81 -13.39 -6.65 13.23
C ASN A 81 -12.86 -8.09 13.15
N SER A 82 -11.63 -8.30 13.61
CA SER A 82 -10.92 -9.58 13.57
C SER A 82 -11.41 -10.61 14.61
N LYS A 83 -12.71 -10.69 14.86
CA LYS A 83 -13.32 -11.76 15.68
C LYS A 83 -14.24 -12.59 14.80
N LEU A 84 -13.67 -13.66 14.25
CA LEU A 84 -14.40 -14.87 13.85
C LEU A 84 -14.74 -15.68 15.10
#